data_AF-A0A7X6ZQE9-F1
#
_entry.id   AF-A0A7X6ZQE9-F1
#
_cell.length_a   1.000
_cell.length_b   1.000
_cell.length_c   1.000
_cell.angle_alpha   90.00
_cell.angle_beta   90.00
_cell.angle_gamma   90.00
#
_symmetry.space_group_name_H-M   'P 1'
#
loop_
_entity.id
_entity.type
_entity.pdbx_description
1 polymer ?
#
loop_
_entity_poly.entity_id
_entity_poly.type
_entity_poly.pdbx_seq_one_letter_code
_entity_poly.pdbx_strand_id
1 'polypeptide(L)'
;MKLKNDKNYNPEVQLVSTVFGGTGYHSRLKAGTTVHDTRLSANYALECLREGGQEYVKRATDIFDKLCSLQDVDPVSSTYGIWSWTYEETLEQMQPPDWNWADFIGARIAHALKLYPRLLPEDTVGRLREALAHAAWSIFRRNVAADYTNIAIMGAVVTAAAGELLDLSMFLKYARRRLASVLDSVKANGSFSEYNSPTYTVVVIEELDRLSLLVSDPECNSIGDKLWFHAWEIVAEHFHPPTLQWAGPHARSYSDLLRPNTQHWLTAATGIVFPDQEKEENDLIVKPRPCPPELQPRFRKLPESEFTVVRQFAIGKTGPVTGTTWMSEKSCLASINRACTWVQRRFLVGYLKIPAGVAVLKLSVLLNGLEFPGFRVFQQQTGSRVLSAFQPLFGTGYYHPTLDAISDGIIDCEDLRFRYTLLSRDVRTDSLSDGRFSLSTEGFHAVITPAVSAFNGIPVNWKPVEIDGGVAVDAIVYCGSRKQINMAEATMRIATGLELVSNQDKALPVPVSMEPVSGNKILAEWGSLSVEVPTESERFTW
;
A
#
# COMPACT_ATOMS: atom_id res chain seq x y z
N MET A 1 0.72 -7.77 -32.77
CA MET A 1 1.92 -7.68 -31.89
C MET A 1 2.03 -9.00 -31.13
N LYS A 2 3.20 -9.44 -30.63
CA LYS A 2 3.24 -10.59 -29.71
C LYS A 2 2.98 -10.07 -28.31
N LEU A 3 2.01 -10.62 -27.60
CA LEU A 3 1.70 -10.20 -26.23
C LEU A 3 2.76 -10.75 -25.27
N LYS A 4 3.05 -10.00 -24.20
CA LYS A 4 4.07 -10.35 -23.17
C LYS A 4 3.94 -11.80 -22.65
N ASN A 5 2.70 -12.26 -22.42
CA ASN A 5 2.42 -13.58 -21.88
C ASN A 5 2.26 -14.69 -22.94
N ASP A 6 2.49 -14.41 -24.23
CA ASP A 6 2.44 -15.44 -25.27
C ASP A 6 3.41 -16.59 -25.04
N LYS A 7 4.59 -16.27 -24.50
CA LYS A 7 5.64 -17.23 -24.13
C LYS A 7 5.31 -18.05 -22.88
N ASN A 8 4.39 -17.55 -22.05
CA ASN A 8 4.03 -18.13 -20.76
C ASN A 8 2.72 -18.92 -20.83
N TYR A 9 1.93 -18.76 -21.90
CA TYR A 9 0.71 -19.51 -22.12
C TYR A 9 1.02 -21.00 -22.34
N ASN A 10 0.46 -21.85 -21.49
CA ASN A 10 0.56 -23.28 -21.60
C ASN A 10 -0.69 -23.84 -22.29
N PRO A 11 -0.62 -24.35 -23.53
CA PRO A 11 -1.78 -24.87 -24.24
C PRO A 11 -2.35 -26.18 -23.66
N GLU A 12 -1.57 -26.94 -22.89
CA GLU A 12 -2.03 -28.18 -22.24
C GLU A 12 -2.87 -27.88 -20.99
N VAL A 13 -2.44 -26.90 -20.20
CA VAL A 13 -3.15 -26.46 -18.99
C VAL A 13 -4.21 -25.39 -19.29
N GLN A 14 -4.05 -24.69 -20.42
CA GLN A 14 -4.87 -23.57 -20.88
C GLN A 14 -4.82 -22.36 -19.93
N LEU A 15 -3.67 -22.14 -19.29
CA LEU A 15 -3.43 -21.04 -18.35
C LEU A 15 -2.02 -20.47 -18.55
N VAL A 16 -1.76 -19.31 -17.97
CA VAL A 16 -0.46 -18.62 -18.02
C VAL A 16 0.39 -19.02 -16.82
N SER A 17 1.61 -19.49 -17.11
CA SER A 17 2.60 -19.84 -16.11
C SER A 17 3.39 -18.63 -15.59
N THR A 18 3.81 -18.67 -14.33
CA THR A 18 4.70 -17.69 -13.69
C THR A 18 5.49 -18.35 -12.56
N VAL A 19 6.46 -17.63 -12.00
CA VAL A 19 7.18 -18.05 -10.80
C VAL A 19 6.47 -17.49 -9.57
N PHE A 20 6.06 -18.38 -8.66
CA PHE A 20 5.34 -17.99 -7.46
C PHE A 20 6.22 -17.17 -6.52
N GLY A 21 5.79 -15.95 -6.19
CA GLY A 21 6.56 -15.03 -5.36
C GLY A 21 6.63 -15.40 -3.88
N GLY A 22 5.67 -16.19 -3.37
CA GLY A 22 5.55 -16.54 -1.96
C GLY A 22 5.17 -15.35 -1.09
N THR A 23 3.90 -15.23 -0.75
CA THR A 23 3.39 -14.17 0.15
C THR A 23 3.56 -14.52 1.63
N GLY A 24 3.76 -15.80 1.96
CA GLY A 24 3.82 -16.31 3.34
C GLY A 24 2.45 -16.47 4.00
N TYR A 25 1.35 -16.26 3.26
CA TYR A 25 -0.04 -16.43 3.71
C TYR A 25 -0.96 -16.81 2.54
N HIS A 26 -2.09 -17.47 2.82
CA HIS A 26 -3.04 -18.09 1.87
C HIS A 26 -2.55 -19.32 1.10
N SER A 27 -1.27 -19.39 0.74
CA SER A 27 -0.69 -20.51 -0.01
C SER A 27 0.37 -21.25 0.80
N ARG A 28 0.46 -22.57 0.59
CA ARG A 28 1.52 -23.45 1.12
C ARG A 28 2.63 -23.71 0.09
N LEU A 29 2.48 -23.21 -1.13
CA LEU A 29 3.49 -23.36 -2.16
C LEU A 29 4.76 -22.59 -1.80
N LYS A 30 5.91 -23.18 -2.13
CA LYS A 30 7.20 -22.55 -1.89
C LYS A 30 7.43 -21.43 -2.89
N ALA A 31 7.98 -20.31 -2.42
CA ALA A 31 8.49 -19.27 -3.31
C ALA A 31 9.48 -19.87 -4.32
N GLY A 32 9.42 -19.42 -5.57
CA GLY A 32 10.22 -19.96 -6.67
C GLY A 32 9.57 -21.13 -7.43
N THR A 33 8.43 -21.66 -6.98
CA THR A 33 7.69 -22.72 -7.69
C THR A 33 7.08 -22.18 -8.97
N THR A 34 7.22 -22.88 -10.10
CA THR A 34 6.47 -22.56 -11.32
C THR A 34 5.01 -22.95 -11.15
N VAL A 35 4.10 -22.02 -11.37
CA VAL A 35 2.66 -22.18 -11.16
C VAL A 35 1.87 -21.57 -12.33
N HIS A 36 0.62 -22.00 -12.53
CA HIS A 36 -0.31 -21.35 -13.43
C HIS A 36 -1.27 -20.46 -12.64
N ASP A 37 -1.09 -19.14 -12.73
CA ASP A 37 -1.82 -18.15 -11.92
C ASP A 37 -3.17 -17.81 -12.56
N THR A 38 -4.25 -17.98 -11.79
CA THR A 38 -5.63 -17.83 -12.29
C THR A 38 -5.96 -16.38 -12.65
N ARG A 39 -5.45 -15.41 -11.89
CA ARG A 39 -5.71 -13.99 -12.11
C ARG A 39 -4.89 -13.45 -13.28
N LEU A 40 -3.61 -13.83 -13.37
CA LEU A 40 -2.75 -13.52 -14.51
C LEU A 40 -3.32 -14.10 -15.80
N SER A 41 -3.84 -15.32 -15.76
CA SER A 41 -4.50 -15.95 -16.90
C SER A 41 -5.74 -15.17 -17.33
N ALA A 42 -6.60 -14.76 -16.40
CA ALA A 42 -7.77 -13.92 -16.69
C ALA A 42 -7.38 -12.56 -17.31
N ASN A 43 -6.28 -11.95 -16.84
CA ASN A 43 -5.74 -10.71 -17.42
C ASN A 43 -5.28 -10.94 -18.86
N TYR A 44 -4.51 -11.99 -19.12
CA TYR A 44 -4.02 -12.34 -20.46
C TYR A 44 -5.16 -12.69 -21.42
N ALA A 45 -6.23 -13.33 -20.95
CA ALA A 45 -7.41 -13.59 -21.77
C ALA A 45 -8.08 -12.29 -22.25
N LEU A 46 -8.13 -11.25 -21.41
CA LEU A 46 -8.62 -9.92 -21.83
C LEU A 46 -7.68 -9.24 -22.83
N GLU A 47 -6.36 -9.36 -22.65
CA GLU A 47 -5.38 -8.86 -23.62
C GLU A 47 -5.54 -9.56 -24.98
N CYS A 48 -5.74 -10.87 -24.98
CA CYS A 48 -6.02 -11.67 -26.17
C CYS A 48 -7.30 -11.21 -26.88
N LEU A 49 -8.39 -10.96 -26.14
CA LEU A 49 -9.63 -10.44 -26.72
C LEU A 49 -9.47 -9.03 -27.30
N ARG A 50 -8.66 -8.19 -26.64
CA ARG A 50 -8.35 -6.83 -27.11
C ARG A 50 -7.53 -6.83 -28.40
N GLU A 51 -6.53 -7.72 -28.51
CA GLU A 51 -5.73 -7.88 -29.74
C GLU A 51 -6.56 -8.51 -30.87
N GLY A 52 -7.45 -9.46 -30.53
CA GLY A 52 -8.36 -10.11 -31.46
C GLY A 52 -7.66 -11.09 -32.42
N GLY A 53 -8.38 -11.53 -33.46
CA GLY A 53 -7.89 -12.56 -34.38
C GLY A 53 -8.08 -13.99 -33.86
N GLN A 54 -8.12 -14.95 -34.79
CA GLN A 54 -8.58 -16.31 -34.51
C GLN A 54 -7.75 -17.02 -33.43
N GLU A 55 -6.42 -16.84 -33.44
CA GLU A 55 -5.54 -17.48 -32.45
C GLU A 55 -5.76 -16.92 -31.03
N TYR A 56 -5.74 -15.60 -30.86
CA TYR A 56 -5.89 -14.98 -29.54
C TYR A 56 -7.32 -15.16 -28.99
N VAL A 57 -8.34 -15.07 -29.84
CA VAL A 57 -9.72 -15.38 -29.43
C VAL A 57 -9.83 -16.83 -28.95
N LYS A 58 -9.17 -17.78 -29.63
CA LYS A 58 -9.11 -19.17 -29.16
C LYS A 58 -8.43 -19.28 -27.79
N ARG A 59 -7.27 -18.65 -27.59
CA ARG A 59 -6.57 -18.67 -26.29
C ARG A 59 -7.43 -18.09 -25.17
N ALA A 60 -8.09 -16.96 -25.42
CA ALA A 60 -9.00 -16.35 -24.45
C ALA A 60 -10.17 -17.29 -24.11
N THR A 61 -10.74 -17.94 -25.12
CA THR A 61 -11.82 -18.94 -24.94
C THR A 61 -11.34 -20.10 -24.08
N ASP A 62 -10.20 -20.71 -24.43
CA ASP A 62 -9.59 -21.81 -23.70
C ASP A 62 -9.38 -21.44 -22.22
N ILE A 63 -8.82 -20.25 -21.95
CA ILE A 63 -8.57 -19.77 -20.58
C ILE A 63 -9.88 -19.55 -19.82
N PHE A 64 -10.85 -18.85 -20.41
CA PHE A 64 -12.10 -18.56 -19.73
C PHE A 64 -12.91 -19.82 -19.42
N ASP A 65 -12.95 -20.78 -20.35
CA ASP A 65 -13.57 -22.08 -20.10
C ASP A 65 -12.84 -22.85 -19.00
N LYS A 66 -11.50 -22.81 -19.00
CA LYS A 66 -10.71 -23.40 -17.92
C LYS A 66 -11.02 -22.76 -16.57
N LEU A 67 -11.07 -21.43 -16.49
CA LEU A 67 -11.41 -20.71 -15.26
C LEU A 67 -12.82 -21.07 -14.77
N CYS A 68 -13.82 -21.12 -15.66
CA CYS A 68 -15.17 -21.57 -15.30
C CYS A 68 -15.16 -22.99 -14.70
N SER A 69 -14.34 -23.91 -15.24
CA SER A 69 -14.22 -25.27 -14.70
C SER A 69 -13.55 -25.38 -13.32
N LEU A 70 -12.81 -24.34 -12.91
CA LEU A 70 -12.06 -24.30 -11.65
C LEU A 70 -12.80 -23.58 -10.52
N GLN A 71 -13.95 -22.96 -10.80
CA GLN A 71 -14.72 -22.26 -9.78
C GLN A 71 -15.43 -23.25 -8.86
N ASP A 72 -15.43 -22.98 -7.56
CA ASP A 72 -16.31 -23.68 -6.64
C ASP A 72 -17.76 -23.21 -6.87
N VAL A 73 -18.62 -24.10 -7.36
CA VAL A 73 -20.03 -23.80 -7.66
C VAL A 73 -21.00 -24.44 -6.66
N ASP A 74 -20.50 -25.12 -5.62
CA ASP A 74 -21.37 -25.72 -4.59
C ASP A 74 -21.93 -24.62 -3.68
N PRO A 75 -23.25 -24.33 -3.73
CA PRO A 75 -23.83 -23.23 -2.97
C PRO A 75 -23.68 -23.38 -1.45
N VAL A 76 -23.49 -24.59 -0.92
CA VAL A 76 -23.28 -24.82 0.52
C VAL A 76 -21.82 -24.82 0.94
N SER A 77 -20.88 -24.81 -0.02
CA SER A 77 -19.46 -24.72 0.27
C SER A 77 -19.11 -23.38 0.93
N SER A 78 -18.15 -23.42 1.86
CA SER A 78 -17.57 -22.20 2.45
C SER A 78 -16.82 -21.35 1.43
N THR A 79 -16.29 -21.97 0.37
CA THR A 79 -15.55 -21.33 -0.72
C THR A 79 -16.40 -21.11 -1.97
N TYR A 80 -17.72 -21.19 -1.85
CA TYR A 80 -18.63 -20.96 -2.96
C TYR A 80 -18.30 -19.67 -3.73
N GLY A 81 -18.18 -19.80 -5.04
CA GLY A 81 -17.99 -18.75 -6.02
C GLY A 81 -16.57 -18.21 -6.16
N ILE A 82 -15.57 -18.80 -5.50
CA ILE A 82 -14.17 -18.39 -5.60
C ILE A 82 -13.30 -19.41 -6.35
N TRP A 83 -12.05 -19.02 -6.58
CA TRP A 83 -11.00 -19.80 -7.22
C TRP A 83 -9.76 -19.84 -6.33
N SER A 84 -8.93 -20.86 -6.50
CA SER A 84 -7.58 -20.83 -5.94
C SER A 84 -6.67 -19.83 -6.68
N TRP A 85 -5.56 -19.45 -6.05
CA TRP A 85 -4.56 -18.56 -6.66
C TRP A 85 -3.93 -19.18 -7.90
N THR A 86 -3.66 -20.48 -7.82
CA THR A 86 -2.88 -21.22 -8.82
C THR A 86 -3.55 -22.54 -9.14
N TYR A 87 -3.38 -23.05 -10.35
CA TYR A 87 -3.88 -24.36 -10.75
C TYR A 87 -3.31 -25.52 -9.91
N GLU A 88 -2.06 -25.39 -9.46
CA GLU A 88 -1.32 -26.42 -8.72
C GLU A 88 -1.77 -26.59 -7.27
N GLU A 89 -2.50 -25.62 -6.72
CA GLU A 89 -2.96 -25.63 -5.34
C GLU A 89 -4.48 -25.45 -5.34
N THR A 90 -5.21 -26.49 -4.91
CA THR A 90 -6.68 -26.42 -4.84
C THR A 90 -7.14 -25.55 -3.67
N LEU A 91 -8.41 -25.16 -3.64
CA LEU A 91 -9.00 -24.40 -2.55
C LEU A 91 -8.86 -25.12 -1.19
N GLU A 92 -8.98 -26.45 -1.16
CA GLU A 92 -8.83 -27.25 0.06
C GLU A 92 -7.38 -27.28 0.56
N GLN A 93 -6.41 -27.07 -0.32
CA GLN A 93 -4.98 -27.07 0.01
C GLN A 93 -4.51 -25.71 0.53
N MET A 94 -5.13 -24.63 0.08
CA MET A 94 -4.89 -23.25 0.54
C MET A 94 -5.18 -23.09 2.04
N GLN A 95 -4.44 -22.21 2.72
CA GLN A 95 -4.62 -21.97 4.14
C GLN A 95 -4.42 -20.49 4.54
N PRO A 96 -5.51 -19.76 4.84
CA PRO A 96 -6.87 -20.03 4.40
C PRO A 96 -7.04 -19.70 2.90
N PRO A 97 -8.09 -20.19 2.22
CA PRO A 97 -8.52 -19.65 0.93
C PRO A 97 -8.67 -18.12 0.94
N ASP A 98 -8.50 -17.48 -0.22
CA ASP A 98 -8.71 -16.03 -0.35
C ASP A 98 -10.02 -15.73 -1.09
N TRP A 99 -11.03 -15.29 -0.34
CA TRP A 99 -12.32 -14.92 -0.90
C TRP A 99 -12.28 -13.65 -1.79
N ASN A 100 -11.19 -12.87 -1.79
CA ASN A 100 -11.01 -11.77 -2.73
C ASN A 100 -10.94 -12.26 -4.19
N TRP A 101 -10.69 -13.55 -4.43
CA TRP A 101 -10.63 -14.09 -5.79
C TRP A 101 -11.97 -14.03 -6.52
N ALA A 102 -13.11 -13.98 -5.81
CA ALA A 102 -14.40 -13.69 -6.43
C ALA A 102 -14.42 -12.29 -7.06
N ASP A 103 -13.90 -11.28 -6.36
CA ASP A 103 -13.78 -9.91 -6.84
C ASP A 103 -12.80 -9.83 -8.01
N PHE A 104 -11.61 -10.42 -7.87
CA PHE A 104 -10.57 -10.34 -8.89
C PHE A 104 -11.00 -10.99 -10.20
N ILE A 105 -11.39 -12.27 -10.19
CA ILE A 105 -11.75 -12.99 -11.42
C ILE A 105 -13.11 -12.52 -11.93
N GLY A 106 -14.08 -12.27 -11.04
CA GLY A 106 -15.41 -11.75 -11.41
C GLY A 106 -15.34 -10.43 -12.18
N ALA A 107 -14.43 -9.52 -11.81
CA ALA A 107 -14.22 -8.27 -12.53
C ALA A 107 -13.72 -8.49 -13.97
N ARG A 108 -12.88 -9.50 -14.20
CA ARG A 108 -12.38 -9.84 -15.54
C ARG A 108 -13.46 -10.52 -16.38
N ILE A 109 -14.25 -11.41 -15.77
CA ILE A 109 -15.40 -12.04 -16.43
C ILE A 109 -16.43 -10.99 -16.86
N ALA A 110 -16.80 -10.07 -15.97
CA ALA A 110 -17.72 -8.97 -16.29
C ALA A 110 -17.19 -8.10 -17.43
N HIS A 111 -15.87 -7.83 -17.45
CA HIS A 111 -15.22 -7.10 -18.52
C HIS A 111 -15.33 -7.83 -19.87
N ALA A 112 -15.02 -9.13 -19.91
CA ALA A 112 -15.15 -9.95 -21.12
C ALA A 112 -16.59 -9.96 -21.66
N LEU A 113 -17.57 -10.19 -20.78
CA LEU A 113 -18.99 -10.24 -21.13
C LEU A 113 -19.53 -8.90 -21.64
N LYS A 114 -19.06 -7.76 -21.10
CA LYS A 114 -19.53 -6.45 -21.53
C LYS A 114 -18.92 -6.01 -22.85
N LEU A 115 -17.60 -6.13 -23.00
CA LEU A 115 -16.88 -5.49 -24.11
C LEU A 115 -16.59 -6.42 -25.29
N TYR A 116 -16.49 -7.73 -25.04
CA TYR A 116 -16.10 -8.70 -26.07
C TYR A 116 -17.09 -9.87 -26.26
N PRO A 117 -18.40 -9.75 -25.99
CA PRO A 117 -19.30 -10.91 -26.02
C PRO A 117 -19.39 -11.56 -27.40
N ARG A 118 -19.21 -10.78 -28.48
CA ARG A 118 -19.30 -11.27 -29.87
C ARG A 118 -18.05 -12.00 -30.36
N LEU A 119 -16.93 -11.89 -29.65
CA LEU A 119 -15.71 -12.60 -30.00
C LEU A 119 -15.69 -14.02 -29.42
N LEU A 120 -16.45 -14.25 -28.34
CA LEU A 120 -16.49 -15.54 -27.65
C LEU A 120 -17.60 -16.44 -28.21
N PRO A 121 -17.41 -17.77 -28.21
CA PRO A 121 -18.50 -18.71 -28.50
C PRO A 121 -19.68 -18.55 -27.53
N GLU A 122 -20.90 -18.80 -28.01
CA GLU A 122 -22.13 -18.66 -27.22
C GLU A 122 -22.11 -19.52 -25.95
N ASP A 123 -21.63 -20.76 -26.04
CA ASP A 123 -21.49 -21.65 -24.88
C ASP A 123 -20.53 -21.10 -23.82
N THR A 124 -19.41 -20.51 -24.25
CA THR A 124 -18.43 -19.85 -23.35
C THR A 124 -19.06 -18.63 -22.70
N VAL A 125 -19.83 -17.83 -23.45
CA VAL A 125 -20.59 -16.71 -22.88
C VAL A 125 -21.59 -17.19 -21.83
N GLY A 126 -22.31 -18.30 -22.08
CA GLY A 126 -23.20 -18.93 -21.12
C GLY A 126 -22.50 -19.30 -19.82
N ARG A 127 -21.37 -20.04 -19.92
CA ARG A 127 -20.55 -20.42 -18.75
C ARG A 127 -20.03 -19.21 -17.97
N LEU A 128 -19.59 -18.17 -18.67
CA LEU A 128 -19.11 -16.93 -18.04
C LEU A 128 -20.21 -16.19 -17.29
N ARG A 129 -21.45 -16.20 -17.80
CA ARG A 129 -22.60 -15.61 -17.10
C ARG A 129 -22.90 -16.34 -15.79
N GLU A 130 -22.85 -17.67 -15.80
CA GLU A 130 -23.00 -18.49 -14.59
C GLU A 130 -21.87 -18.22 -13.59
N ALA A 131 -20.62 -18.22 -14.07
CA ALA A 131 -19.46 -17.95 -13.22
C ALA A 131 -19.48 -16.56 -12.58
N LEU A 132 -19.94 -15.55 -13.32
CA LEU A 132 -20.17 -14.20 -12.80
C LEU A 132 -21.26 -14.19 -11.71
N ALA A 133 -22.34 -14.96 -11.88
CA ALA A 133 -23.39 -15.08 -10.88
C ALA A 133 -22.86 -15.68 -9.57
N HIS A 134 -22.08 -16.76 -9.65
CA HIS A 134 -21.45 -17.39 -8.50
C HIS A 134 -20.50 -16.42 -7.76
N ALA A 135 -19.65 -15.70 -8.50
CA ALA A 135 -18.77 -14.70 -7.93
C ALA A 135 -19.55 -13.56 -7.24
N ALA A 136 -20.60 -13.03 -7.89
CA ALA A 136 -21.45 -11.98 -7.32
C ALA A 136 -22.15 -12.43 -6.02
N TRP A 137 -22.62 -13.69 -5.97
CA TRP A 137 -23.20 -14.25 -4.74
C TRP A 137 -22.16 -14.46 -3.63
N SER A 138 -20.93 -14.87 -3.98
CA SER A 138 -19.84 -14.97 -3.01
C SER A 138 -19.53 -13.61 -2.37
N ILE A 139 -19.41 -12.58 -3.21
CA ILE A 139 -19.19 -11.18 -2.82
C ILE A 139 -20.35 -10.64 -1.98
N PHE A 140 -21.58 -11.02 -2.31
CA PHE A 140 -22.78 -10.70 -1.53
C PHE A 140 -22.74 -11.37 -0.15
N ARG A 141 -22.43 -12.67 -0.09
CA ARG A 141 -22.37 -13.45 1.15
C ARG A 141 -21.29 -12.94 2.10
N ARG A 142 -20.10 -12.65 1.57
CA ARG A 142 -18.94 -12.21 2.37
C ARG A 142 -19.12 -10.79 2.92
N ASN A 143 -19.75 -9.91 2.15
CA ASN A 143 -20.09 -8.54 2.52
C ASN A 143 -19.00 -7.80 3.33
N VAL A 144 -17.80 -7.64 2.75
CA VAL A 144 -16.69 -6.93 3.41
C VAL A 144 -17.06 -5.51 3.82
N ALA A 145 -16.44 -5.02 4.89
CA ALA A 145 -16.63 -3.67 5.39
C ALA A 145 -16.03 -2.61 4.44
N ALA A 146 -16.54 -1.37 4.54
CA ALA A 146 -16.17 -0.26 3.66
C ALA A 146 -14.72 0.21 3.83
N ASP A 147 -14.11 -0.07 4.98
CA ASP A 147 -12.70 0.23 5.29
C ASP A 147 -11.73 -0.71 4.56
N TYR A 148 -12.18 -1.88 4.09
CA TYR A 148 -11.44 -2.69 3.12
C TYR A 148 -11.62 -2.14 1.70
N THR A 149 -11.20 -0.88 1.52
CA THR A 149 -11.60 0.01 0.43
C THR A 149 -11.51 -0.61 -0.96
N ASN A 150 -10.36 -1.17 -1.33
CA ASN A 150 -10.12 -1.69 -2.68
C ASN A 150 -11.06 -2.87 -3.02
N ILE A 151 -11.26 -3.80 -2.08
CA ILE A 151 -12.17 -4.96 -2.26
C ILE A 151 -13.63 -4.53 -2.17
N ALA A 152 -13.98 -3.60 -1.28
CA ALA A 152 -15.34 -3.07 -1.21
C ALA A 152 -15.76 -2.39 -2.52
N ILE A 153 -14.89 -1.59 -3.13
CA ILE A 153 -15.14 -0.96 -4.43
C ILE A 153 -15.21 -2.03 -5.54
N MET A 154 -14.18 -2.89 -5.67
CA MET A 154 -14.15 -3.93 -6.70
C MET A 154 -15.39 -4.84 -6.63
N GLY A 155 -15.76 -5.30 -5.44
CA GLY A 155 -16.95 -6.11 -5.25
C GLY A 155 -18.25 -5.39 -5.59
N ALA A 156 -18.32 -4.08 -5.40
CA ALA A 156 -19.47 -3.29 -5.87
C ALA A 156 -19.50 -3.21 -7.41
N VAL A 157 -18.35 -3.06 -8.07
CA VAL A 157 -18.26 -3.08 -9.54
C VAL A 157 -18.72 -4.43 -10.11
N VAL A 158 -18.23 -5.54 -9.56
CA VAL A 158 -18.61 -6.89 -9.99
C VAL A 158 -20.11 -7.13 -9.82
N THR A 159 -20.66 -6.77 -8.65
CA THR A 159 -22.09 -6.98 -8.39
C THR A 159 -22.98 -6.04 -9.19
N ALA A 160 -22.59 -4.79 -9.43
CA ALA A 160 -23.32 -3.90 -10.33
C ALA A 160 -23.33 -4.43 -11.77
N ALA A 161 -22.18 -4.86 -12.29
CA ALA A 161 -22.08 -5.43 -13.62
C ALA A 161 -22.88 -6.74 -13.74
N ALA A 162 -22.82 -7.61 -12.74
CA ALA A 162 -23.66 -8.81 -12.68
C ALA A 162 -25.16 -8.47 -12.67
N GLY A 163 -25.54 -7.41 -11.94
CA GLY A 163 -26.93 -6.95 -11.89
C GLY A 163 -27.48 -6.53 -13.25
N GLU A 164 -26.69 -5.85 -14.08
CA GLU A 164 -27.09 -5.46 -15.44
C GLU A 164 -26.94 -6.61 -16.45
N LEU A 165 -25.80 -7.30 -16.46
CA LEU A 165 -25.52 -8.34 -17.46
C LEU A 165 -26.44 -9.55 -17.30
N LEU A 166 -26.84 -9.88 -16.06
CA LEU A 166 -27.64 -11.06 -15.75
C LEU A 166 -29.12 -10.73 -15.47
N ASP A 167 -29.53 -9.46 -15.61
CA ASP A 167 -30.87 -8.98 -15.27
C ASP A 167 -31.27 -9.26 -13.80
N LEU A 168 -30.31 -9.15 -12.88
CA LEU A 168 -30.47 -9.43 -11.45
C LEU A 168 -30.48 -8.14 -10.61
N SER A 169 -31.65 -7.51 -10.53
CA SER A 169 -31.84 -6.21 -9.84
C SER A 169 -31.39 -6.19 -8.36
N MET A 170 -31.38 -7.34 -7.68
CA MET A 170 -30.87 -7.45 -6.31
C MET A 170 -29.39 -7.07 -6.20
N PHE A 171 -28.56 -7.51 -7.14
CA PHE A 171 -27.13 -7.19 -7.13
C PHE A 171 -26.88 -5.72 -7.42
N LEU A 172 -27.69 -5.11 -8.29
CA LEU A 172 -27.58 -3.67 -8.55
C LEU A 172 -27.93 -2.85 -7.29
N LYS A 173 -29.01 -3.23 -6.58
CA LYS A 173 -29.38 -2.61 -5.30
C LYS A 173 -28.28 -2.77 -4.25
N TYR A 174 -27.65 -3.95 -4.20
CA TYR A 174 -26.54 -4.22 -3.30
C TYR A 174 -25.31 -3.36 -3.62
N ALA A 175 -24.93 -3.27 -4.88
CA ALA A 175 -23.78 -2.48 -5.32
C ALA A 175 -23.95 -0.99 -4.98
N ARG A 176 -25.13 -0.41 -5.23
CA ARG A 176 -25.45 0.99 -4.84
C ARG A 176 -25.26 1.21 -3.34
N ARG A 177 -25.84 0.32 -2.51
CA ARG A 177 -25.69 0.40 -1.04
C ARG A 177 -24.23 0.32 -0.62
N ARG A 178 -23.45 -0.55 -1.23
CA ARG A 178 -22.04 -0.71 -0.91
C ARG A 178 -21.22 0.52 -1.31
N LEU A 179 -21.39 1.04 -2.53
CA LEU A 179 -20.73 2.27 -2.99
C LEU A 179 -21.09 3.45 -2.08
N ALA A 180 -22.36 3.59 -1.69
CA ALA A 180 -22.80 4.62 -0.75
C ALA A 180 -22.09 4.49 0.59
N SER A 181 -21.98 3.27 1.14
CA SER A 181 -21.26 3.02 2.39
C SER A 181 -19.77 3.38 2.31
N VAL A 182 -19.12 3.12 1.16
CA VAL A 182 -17.72 3.53 0.95
C VAL A 182 -17.63 5.06 0.91
N LEU A 183 -18.51 5.73 0.19
CA LEU A 183 -18.53 7.20 0.12
C LEU A 183 -18.77 7.83 1.49
N ASP A 184 -19.68 7.29 2.29
CA ASP A 184 -19.94 7.78 3.65
C ASP A 184 -18.73 7.55 4.57
N SER A 185 -18.07 6.40 4.46
CA SER A 185 -16.82 6.13 5.20
C SER A 185 -15.71 7.10 4.81
N VAL A 186 -15.54 7.39 3.52
CA VAL A 186 -14.52 8.33 3.03
C VAL A 186 -14.81 9.74 3.53
N LYS A 187 -16.08 10.18 3.50
CA LYS A 187 -16.48 11.49 4.05
C LYS A 187 -16.23 11.60 5.55
N ALA A 188 -16.54 10.55 6.31
CA ALA A 188 -16.31 10.53 7.74
C ALA A 188 -14.80 10.57 8.07
N ASN A 189 -14.01 9.77 7.35
CA ASN A 189 -12.57 9.65 7.61
C ASN A 189 -11.75 10.81 7.06
N GLY A 190 -12.21 11.47 5.99
CA GLY A 190 -11.44 12.44 5.19
C GLY A 190 -10.59 11.80 4.08
N SER A 191 -10.55 10.47 4.02
CA SER A 191 -9.84 9.68 3.02
C SER A 191 -10.28 8.21 3.01
N PHE A 192 -9.71 7.44 2.10
CA PHE A 192 -9.77 5.97 2.13
C PHE A 192 -8.96 5.42 3.31
N SER A 193 -9.37 4.28 3.88
CA SER A 193 -8.66 3.67 5.01
C SER A 193 -7.26 3.19 4.64
N GLU A 194 -7.09 2.68 3.42
CA GLU A 194 -5.77 2.42 2.82
C GLU A 194 -5.19 3.71 2.19
N TYR A 195 -5.11 4.75 3.01
CA TYR A 195 -4.80 6.12 2.59
C TYR A 195 -3.47 6.24 1.84
N ASN A 196 -3.45 7.18 0.89
CA ASN A 196 -2.28 7.63 0.15
C ASN A 196 -1.35 6.46 -0.26
N SER A 197 -1.92 5.35 -0.73
CA SER A 197 -1.18 4.15 -1.09
C SER A 197 -0.89 4.14 -2.60
N PRO A 198 0.39 4.20 -3.04
CA PRO A 198 0.73 4.05 -4.45
C PRO A 198 0.34 2.69 -5.05
N THR A 199 -0.03 1.72 -4.20
CA THR A 199 -0.53 0.40 -4.62
C THR A 199 -2.06 0.38 -4.68
N TYR A 200 -2.74 0.68 -3.57
CA TYR A 200 -4.20 0.50 -3.51
C TYR A 200 -4.98 1.69 -4.06
N THR A 201 -4.47 2.92 -4.02
CA THR A 201 -5.15 4.05 -4.68
C THR A 201 -5.23 3.84 -6.19
N VAL A 202 -4.19 3.24 -6.80
CA VAL A 202 -4.22 2.88 -8.23
C VAL A 202 -5.30 1.84 -8.51
N VAL A 203 -5.40 0.79 -7.68
CA VAL A 203 -6.48 -0.22 -7.80
C VAL A 203 -7.85 0.42 -7.65
N VAL A 204 -8.03 1.32 -6.69
CA VAL A 204 -9.29 2.06 -6.49
C VAL A 204 -9.67 2.84 -7.75
N ILE A 205 -8.73 3.59 -8.34
CA ILE A 205 -9.00 4.35 -9.56
C ILE A 205 -9.29 3.41 -10.73
N GLU A 206 -8.53 2.32 -10.91
CA GLU A 206 -8.76 1.34 -11.96
C GLU A 206 -10.15 0.73 -11.89
N GLU A 207 -10.61 0.35 -10.69
CA GLU A 207 -11.93 -0.25 -10.51
C GLU A 207 -13.06 0.77 -10.66
N LEU A 208 -12.84 2.04 -10.32
CA LEU A 208 -13.82 3.12 -10.60
C LEU A 208 -13.87 3.47 -12.10
N ASP A 209 -12.75 3.39 -12.80
CA ASP A 209 -12.73 3.47 -14.26
C ASP A 209 -13.47 2.27 -14.87
N ARG A 210 -13.24 1.06 -14.33
CA ARG A 210 -13.98 -0.16 -14.71
C ARG A 210 -15.49 0.00 -14.46
N LEU A 211 -15.91 0.61 -13.35
CA LEU A 211 -17.32 0.88 -13.08
C LEU A 211 -17.95 1.67 -14.23
N SER A 212 -17.31 2.78 -14.62
CA SER A 212 -17.81 3.66 -15.70
C SER A 212 -17.85 2.97 -17.07
N LEU A 213 -17.02 1.95 -17.26
CA LEU A 213 -16.96 1.17 -18.50
C LEU A 213 -18.02 0.07 -18.55
N LEU A 214 -18.30 -0.58 -17.41
CA LEU A 214 -19.12 -1.78 -17.36
C LEU A 214 -20.59 -1.53 -17.01
N VAL A 215 -20.87 -0.46 -16.25
CA VAL A 215 -22.18 -0.25 -15.60
C VAL A 215 -22.82 1.04 -16.12
N SER A 216 -24.09 0.95 -16.51
CA SER A 216 -24.90 2.08 -17.01
C SER A 216 -25.80 2.71 -15.93
N ASP A 217 -25.93 2.09 -14.77
CA ASP A 217 -26.71 2.61 -13.65
C ASP A 217 -26.26 4.00 -13.19
N PRO A 218 -27.14 5.01 -13.21
CA PRO A 218 -26.77 6.40 -12.93
C PRO A 218 -26.37 6.63 -11.47
N GLU A 219 -26.94 5.87 -10.52
CA GLU A 219 -26.63 6.01 -9.09
C GLU A 219 -25.22 5.47 -8.78
N CYS A 220 -24.90 4.26 -9.27
CA CYS A 220 -23.55 3.70 -9.18
C CYS A 220 -22.51 4.65 -9.80
N ASN A 221 -22.75 5.15 -11.02
CA ASN A 221 -21.83 6.07 -11.68
C ASN A 221 -21.66 7.39 -10.92
N SER A 222 -22.76 7.99 -10.41
CA SER A 222 -22.67 9.25 -9.64
C SER A 222 -21.83 9.10 -8.36
N ILE A 223 -21.96 7.97 -7.66
CA ILE A 223 -21.13 7.70 -6.47
C ILE A 223 -19.69 7.38 -6.89
N GLY A 224 -19.53 6.58 -7.94
CA GLY A 224 -18.24 6.20 -8.49
C GLY A 224 -17.39 7.41 -8.90
N ASP A 225 -17.98 8.39 -9.58
CA ASP A 225 -17.29 9.60 -10.01
C ASP A 225 -16.82 10.46 -8.82
N LYS A 226 -17.61 10.52 -7.74
CA LYS A 226 -17.20 11.23 -6.51
C LYS A 226 -16.00 10.55 -5.85
N LEU A 227 -16.03 9.22 -5.73
CA LEU A 227 -14.91 8.44 -5.20
C LEU A 227 -13.68 8.55 -6.09
N TRP A 228 -13.87 8.56 -7.41
CA TRP A 228 -12.80 8.61 -8.40
C TRP A 228 -12.09 9.96 -8.36
N PHE A 229 -12.87 11.04 -8.33
CA PHE A 229 -12.33 12.38 -8.19
C PHE A 229 -11.54 12.50 -6.88
N HIS A 230 -12.09 12.03 -5.77
CA HIS A 230 -11.42 12.06 -4.47
C HIS A 230 -10.11 11.26 -4.45
N ALA A 231 -10.05 10.11 -5.12
CA ALA A 231 -8.83 9.34 -5.27
C ALA A 231 -7.77 10.13 -6.05
N TRP A 232 -8.15 10.82 -7.12
CA TRP A 232 -7.25 11.70 -7.86
C TRP A 232 -6.80 12.93 -7.06
N GLU A 233 -7.67 13.52 -6.22
CA GLU A 233 -7.26 14.60 -5.30
C GLU A 233 -6.12 14.13 -4.40
N ILE A 234 -6.24 12.94 -3.81
CA ILE A 234 -5.19 12.36 -2.96
C ILE A 234 -3.89 12.18 -3.76
N VAL A 235 -3.94 11.65 -4.98
CA VAL A 235 -2.74 11.50 -5.82
C VAL A 235 -2.10 12.87 -6.11
N ALA A 236 -2.90 13.84 -6.56
CA ALA A 236 -2.42 15.15 -7.00
C ALA A 236 -1.90 16.02 -5.84
N GLU A 237 -2.45 15.87 -4.63
CA GLU A 237 -1.96 16.53 -3.44
C GLU A 237 -0.61 16.02 -2.97
N HIS A 238 -0.31 14.75 -3.23
CA HIS A 238 0.88 14.07 -2.71
C HIS A 238 1.95 13.82 -3.79
N PHE A 239 1.66 14.06 -5.06
CA PHE A 239 2.68 13.95 -6.11
C PHE A 239 3.71 15.08 -5.99
N HIS A 240 5.00 14.73 -6.06
CA HIS A 240 6.12 15.67 -5.97
C HIS A 240 6.83 15.75 -7.33
N PRO A 241 6.49 16.72 -8.20
CA PRO A 241 7.06 16.84 -9.55
C PRO A 241 8.60 16.85 -9.63
N PRO A 242 9.34 17.51 -8.71
CA PRO A 242 10.80 17.53 -8.80
C PRO A 242 11.46 16.15 -8.74
N THR A 243 10.93 15.22 -7.93
CA THR A 243 11.47 13.85 -7.78
C THR A 243 10.67 12.82 -8.58
N LEU A 244 9.55 13.22 -9.20
CA LEU A 244 8.57 12.34 -9.81
C LEU A 244 8.10 11.22 -8.87
N GLN A 245 8.11 11.46 -7.55
CA GLN A 245 7.65 10.49 -6.56
C GLN A 245 6.29 10.88 -6.00
N TRP A 246 5.56 9.88 -5.54
CA TRP A 246 4.37 10.05 -4.74
C TRP A 246 4.80 10.17 -3.28
N ALA A 247 4.73 11.37 -2.71
CA ALA A 247 5.11 11.65 -1.34
C ALA A 247 4.21 10.91 -0.34
N GLY A 248 4.80 10.53 0.80
CA GLY A 248 4.09 9.86 1.89
C GLY A 248 3.16 10.79 2.67
N PRO A 249 2.71 10.36 3.87
CA PRO A 249 2.91 9.02 4.43
C PRO A 249 2.05 7.99 3.68
N HIS A 250 2.46 6.72 3.66
CA HIS A 250 1.73 5.66 2.95
C HIS A 250 1.18 4.63 3.93
N ALA A 251 -0.12 4.30 3.81
CA ALA A 251 -0.72 3.19 4.56
C ALA A 251 -0.20 1.83 4.09
N ARG A 252 0.03 1.70 2.78
CA ARG A 252 0.47 0.49 2.10
C ARG A 252 1.42 0.83 0.95
N SER A 253 2.66 0.38 1.04
CA SER A 253 3.67 0.48 -0.02
C SER A 253 4.57 -0.74 0.01
N TYR A 254 4.89 -1.26 -1.17
CA TYR A 254 5.76 -2.43 -1.37
C TYR A 254 7.13 -2.06 -1.93
N SER A 255 7.40 -0.77 -2.12
CA SER A 255 8.68 -0.25 -2.55
C SER A 255 8.87 1.16 -2.02
N ASP A 256 10.12 1.59 -1.96
CA ASP A 256 10.47 2.94 -1.51
C ASP A 256 10.36 3.96 -2.64
N LEU A 257 10.47 3.53 -3.91
CA LEU A 257 10.23 4.37 -5.09
C LEU A 257 8.98 3.87 -5.85
N LEU A 258 8.38 4.74 -6.67
CA LEU A 258 7.31 4.36 -7.57
C LEU A 258 7.76 3.27 -8.54
N ARG A 259 7.00 2.17 -8.59
CA ARG A 259 7.27 1.04 -9.48
C ARG A 259 6.96 1.39 -10.94
N PRO A 260 7.60 0.72 -11.92
CA PRO A 260 7.35 0.96 -13.35
C PRO A 260 5.87 0.94 -13.74
N ASN A 261 5.07 -0.01 -13.24
CA ASN A 261 3.63 -0.06 -13.54
C ASN A 261 2.87 1.19 -13.09
N THR A 262 3.19 1.72 -11.90
CA THR A 262 2.57 2.96 -11.41
C THR A 262 3.03 4.16 -12.22
N GLN A 263 4.28 4.18 -12.68
CA GLN A 263 4.80 5.22 -13.58
C GLN A 263 4.06 5.20 -14.93
N HIS A 264 3.89 4.02 -15.55
CA HIS A 264 3.10 3.83 -16.78
C HIS A 264 1.66 4.29 -16.63
N TRP A 265 1.00 3.91 -15.53
CA TRP A 265 -0.35 4.36 -15.23
C TRP A 265 -0.44 5.89 -15.10
N LEU A 266 0.48 6.52 -14.36
CA LEU A 266 0.52 7.98 -14.23
C LEU A 266 0.78 8.66 -15.58
N THR A 267 1.72 8.16 -16.39
CA THR A 267 1.96 8.67 -17.74
C THR A 267 0.72 8.59 -18.60
N ALA A 268 0.01 7.46 -18.58
CA ALA A 268 -1.21 7.28 -19.36
C ALA A 268 -2.35 8.22 -18.93
N ALA A 269 -2.47 8.51 -17.63
CA ALA A 269 -3.56 9.33 -17.08
C ALA A 269 -3.25 10.84 -17.07
N THR A 270 -1.99 11.25 -16.97
CA THR A 270 -1.57 12.66 -16.75
C THR A 270 -0.65 13.22 -17.84
N GLY A 271 -0.04 12.35 -18.64
CA GLY A 271 0.95 12.72 -19.65
C GLY A 271 2.33 13.09 -19.09
N ILE A 272 2.61 12.87 -17.80
CA ILE A 272 3.97 13.02 -17.27
C ILE A 272 4.91 11.98 -17.86
N VAL A 273 6.18 12.35 -18.02
CA VAL A 273 7.23 11.48 -18.58
C VAL A 273 8.23 11.13 -17.48
N PHE A 274 8.49 9.84 -17.31
CA PHE A 274 9.54 9.34 -16.42
C PHE A 274 10.81 9.06 -17.26
N PRO A 275 11.97 9.68 -16.94
CA PRO A 275 13.18 9.58 -17.77
C PRO A 275 13.69 8.15 -18.00
N ASP A 276 13.65 7.31 -16.95
CA ASP A 276 14.14 5.93 -16.97
C ASP A 276 13.00 4.91 -17.02
N GLN A 277 11.85 5.32 -17.58
CA GLN A 277 10.72 4.41 -17.73
C GLN A 277 11.12 3.29 -18.69
N GLU A 278 11.22 2.07 -18.17
CA GLU A 278 11.38 0.90 -19.01
C GLU A 278 10.26 0.91 -20.05
N LYS A 279 10.60 0.64 -21.31
CA LYS A 279 9.60 0.42 -22.37
C LYS A 279 8.93 -0.95 -22.13
N GLU A 280 8.26 -1.13 -21.00
CA GLU A 280 7.34 -2.24 -20.86
C GLU A 280 6.11 -1.95 -21.72
N GLU A 281 5.59 -2.98 -22.37
CA GLU A 281 4.28 -2.90 -23.01
C GLU A 281 3.21 -2.61 -21.96
N ASN A 282 2.23 -1.82 -22.35
CA ASN A 282 1.20 -1.30 -21.46
C ASN A 282 0.25 -2.43 -21.00
N ASP A 283 0.60 -3.09 -19.89
CA ASP A 283 -0.16 -4.17 -19.23
C ASP A 283 -1.45 -3.64 -18.53
N LEU A 284 -1.87 -2.39 -18.79
CA LEU A 284 -3.11 -1.85 -18.25
C LEU A 284 -4.32 -2.51 -18.94
N ILE A 285 -5.01 -3.35 -18.18
CA ILE A 285 -6.24 -4.05 -18.60
C ILE A 285 -7.37 -3.04 -18.79
N VAL A 286 -7.51 -2.12 -17.83
CA VAL A 286 -8.43 -0.99 -17.92
C VAL A 286 -7.60 0.21 -18.32
N LYS A 287 -7.93 0.80 -19.47
CA LYS A 287 -7.31 2.06 -19.87
C LYS A 287 -7.75 3.14 -18.87
N PRO A 288 -6.82 3.85 -18.21
CA PRO A 288 -7.19 4.84 -17.23
C PRO A 288 -7.95 5.99 -17.88
N ARG A 289 -8.97 6.50 -17.21
CA ARG A 289 -9.56 7.79 -17.57
C ARG A 289 -8.51 8.89 -17.35
N PRO A 290 -8.46 9.95 -18.18
CA PRO A 290 -7.57 11.06 -17.92
C PRO A 290 -7.81 11.64 -16.52
N CYS A 291 -6.72 11.95 -15.81
CA CYS A 291 -6.81 12.67 -14.53
C CYS A 291 -7.66 13.95 -14.71
N PRO A 292 -8.52 14.31 -13.72
CA PRO A 292 -9.35 15.50 -13.77
C PRO A 292 -8.57 16.74 -14.24
N PRO A 293 -9.09 17.52 -15.22
CA PRO A 293 -8.35 18.65 -15.79
C PRO A 293 -7.85 19.67 -14.76
N GLU A 294 -8.62 19.91 -13.70
CA GLU A 294 -8.26 20.81 -12.60
C GLU A 294 -7.08 20.32 -11.73
N LEU A 295 -6.82 19.01 -11.71
CA LEU A 295 -5.73 18.41 -10.94
C LEU A 295 -4.45 18.22 -11.77
N GLN A 296 -4.56 18.22 -13.10
CA GLN A 296 -3.43 18.05 -14.03
C GLN A 296 -2.23 18.99 -13.76
N PRO A 297 -2.40 20.28 -13.43
CA PRO A 297 -1.27 21.17 -13.17
C PRO A 297 -0.37 20.71 -12.01
N ARG A 298 -0.93 19.99 -11.02
CA ARG A 298 -0.21 19.52 -9.82
C ARG A 298 0.90 18.52 -10.15
N PHE A 299 0.78 17.81 -11.26
CA PHE A 299 1.79 16.84 -11.69
C PHE A 299 3.01 17.47 -12.37
N ARG A 300 2.93 18.76 -12.72
CA ARG A 300 4.01 19.48 -13.42
C ARG A 300 4.70 20.51 -12.55
N LYS A 301 3.99 21.07 -11.57
CA LYS A 301 4.53 22.10 -10.68
C LYS A 301 3.84 22.04 -9.32
N LEU A 302 4.60 22.34 -8.28
CA LEU A 302 4.05 22.64 -6.95
C LEU A 302 3.22 23.94 -7.02
N PRO A 303 2.16 24.07 -6.19
CA PRO A 303 1.41 25.32 -6.06
C PRO A 303 2.29 26.52 -5.64
N GLU A 304 3.26 26.28 -4.76
CA GLU A 304 4.18 27.27 -4.21
C GLU A 304 5.61 26.68 -4.17
N SER A 305 6.63 27.50 -3.95
CA SER A 305 8.03 27.04 -3.84
C SER A 305 8.23 26.05 -2.68
N GLU A 306 7.40 26.18 -1.66
CA GLU A 306 7.34 25.33 -0.49
C GLU A 306 5.90 25.32 0.03
N PHE A 307 5.32 24.15 0.28
CA PHE A 307 3.98 24.04 0.85
C PHE A 307 3.81 22.76 1.66
N THR A 308 2.76 22.72 2.49
CA THR A 308 2.42 21.58 3.33
C THR A 308 0.97 21.17 3.11
N VAL A 309 0.74 19.87 2.92
CA VAL A 309 -0.58 19.24 2.97
C VAL A 309 -0.76 18.60 4.34
N VAL A 310 -1.89 18.87 4.99
CA VAL A 310 -2.33 18.18 6.20
C VAL A 310 -3.66 17.53 5.90
N ARG A 311 -3.73 16.20 6.01
CA ARG A 311 -4.95 15.44 5.68
C ARG A 311 -5.29 14.45 6.77
N GLN A 312 -6.55 14.46 7.20
CA GLN A 312 -7.09 13.40 8.04
C GLN A 312 -7.35 12.16 7.18
N PHE A 313 -6.84 11.01 7.63
CA PHE A 313 -7.00 9.74 6.95
C PHE A 313 -7.98 8.79 7.65
N ALA A 314 -8.16 8.94 8.96
CA ALA A 314 -9.14 8.16 9.71
C ALA A 314 -9.57 8.88 11.01
N ILE A 315 -10.78 8.58 11.48
CA ILE A 315 -11.20 8.88 12.85
C ILE A 315 -10.67 7.75 13.75
N GLY A 316 -9.57 7.99 14.45
CA GLY A 316 -9.05 7.04 15.42
C GLY A 316 -9.79 7.10 16.77
N LYS A 317 -9.74 6.01 17.54
CA LYS A 317 -10.38 5.91 18.88
C LYS A 317 -9.95 7.03 19.83
N THR A 318 -8.68 7.42 19.75
CA THR A 318 -8.04 8.44 20.61
C THR A 318 -7.75 9.72 19.85
N GLY A 319 -8.56 10.04 18.84
CA GLY A 319 -8.43 11.25 18.00
C GLY A 319 -8.05 10.94 16.55
N PRO A 320 -8.03 11.97 15.68
CA PRO A 320 -7.82 11.81 14.26
C PRO A 320 -6.43 11.25 13.95
N VAL A 321 -6.37 10.40 12.93
CA VAL A 321 -5.12 9.96 12.30
C VAL A 321 -4.86 10.89 11.12
N THR A 322 -3.81 11.68 11.20
CA THR A 322 -3.50 12.79 10.29
C THR A 322 -2.11 12.63 9.71
N GLY A 323 -2.00 12.72 8.39
CA GLY A 323 -0.73 12.85 7.68
C GLY A 323 -0.35 14.30 7.48
N THR A 324 0.95 14.55 7.48
CA THR A 324 1.53 15.82 7.08
C THR A 324 2.57 15.55 6.00
N THR A 325 2.49 16.29 4.90
CA THR A 325 3.37 16.14 3.75
C THR A 325 3.88 17.52 3.36
N TRP A 326 5.14 17.76 3.66
CA TRP A 326 5.85 18.96 3.26
C TRP A 326 6.57 18.73 1.93
N MET A 327 6.52 19.71 1.04
CA MET A 327 7.19 19.67 -0.27
C MET A 327 7.82 21.01 -0.59
N SER A 328 9.00 20.97 -1.20
CA SER A 328 9.70 22.13 -1.77
C SER A 328 10.18 21.81 -3.18
N GLU A 329 10.74 22.77 -3.90
CA GLU A 329 11.24 22.55 -5.27
C GLU A 329 12.34 21.47 -5.39
N LYS A 330 12.90 20.99 -4.28
CA LYS A 330 14.03 20.06 -4.26
C LYS A 330 13.77 18.78 -3.45
N SER A 331 12.87 18.81 -2.48
CA SER A 331 12.67 17.71 -1.56
C SER A 331 11.27 17.67 -0.97
N CYS A 332 10.84 16.51 -0.52
CA CYS A 332 9.66 16.37 0.30
C CYS A 332 9.92 15.46 1.51
N LEU A 333 9.14 15.66 2.57
CA LEU A 333 9.18 14.88 3.79
C LEU A 333 7.76 14.74 4.32
N ALA A 334 7.39 13.52 4.67
CA ALA A 334 6.05 13.24 5.14
C ALA A 334 6.07 12.32 6.35
N SER A 335 5.11 12.53 7.24
CA SER A 335 4.92 11.73 8.45
C SER A 335 3.44 11.55 8.78
N ILE A 336 3.12 10.58 9.64
CA ILE A 336 1.78 10.37 10.15
C ILE A 336 1.75 10.44 11.67
N ASN A 337 0.80 11.18 12.22
CA ASN A 337 0.77 11.44 13.65
C ASN A 337 0.64 10.18 14.51
N ARG A 338 0.08 9.09 13.97
CA ARG A 338 -0.05 7.80 14.66
C ARG A 338 -0.18 6.63 13.69
N ALA A 339 0.68 5.62 13.84
CA ALA A 339 0.61 4.37 13.07
C ALA A 339 1.37 3.24 13.80
N CYS A 340 1.12 1.98 13.42
CA CYS A 340 2.08 0.92 13.73
C CYS A 340 3.25 0.95 12.75
N THR A 341 4.36 0.32 13.14
CA THR A 341 5.65 0.30 12.42
C THR A 341 5.76 -0.83 11.39
N TRP A 342 4.62 -1.26 10.86
CA TRP A 342 4.53 -2.37 9.91
C TRP A 342 5.30 -2.11 8.61
N VAL A 343 5.98 -3.14 8.08
CA VAL A 343 6.82 -3.11 6.86
C VAL A 343 6.16 -2.49 5.63
N GLN A 344 4.82 -2.54 5.54
CA GLN A 344 4.08 -1.97 4.41
C GLN A 344 3.67 -0.51 4.62
N ARG A 345 3.92 0.06 5.81
CA ARG A 345 3.67 1.48 6.08
C ARG A 345 4.92 2.27 5.81
N ARG A 346 4.75 3.49 5.32
CA ARG A 346 5.78 4.53 5.30
C ARG A 346 5.30 5.65 6.20
N PHE A 347 5.44 5.42 7.51
CA PHE A 347 4.99 6.35 8.53
C PHE A 347 5.87 7.59 8.63
N LEU A 348 7.13 7.51 8.15
CA LEU A 348 7.98 8.66 7.84
C LEU A 348 8.81 8.33 6.59
N VAL A 349 8.68 9.16 5.55
CA VAL A 349 9.43 9.02 4.30
C VAL A 349 9.64 10.38 3.65
N GLY A 350 10.79 10.57 3.02
CA GLY A 350 11.12 11.75 2.24
C GLY A 350 11.88 11.39 0.97
N TYR A 351 11.75 12.26 -0.03
CA TYR A 351 12.43 12.12 -1.33
C TYR A 351 13.21 13.38 -1.62
N LEU A 352 14.46 13.23 -2.06
CA LEU A 352 15.33 14.34 -2.41
C LEU A 352 15.79 14.20 -3.85
N LYS A 353 15.67 15.28 -4.62
CA LYS A 353 16.24 15.34 -5.96
C LYS A 353 17.74 15.61 -5.85
N ILE A 354 18.55 14.69 -6.34
CA ILE A 354 20.01 14.80 -6.37
C ILE A 354 20.53 14.56 -7.79
N PRO A 355 21.78 14.90 -8.12
CA PRO A 355 22.35 14.65 -9.45
C PRO A 355 22.28 13.17 -9.88
N ALA A 356 22.44 12.23 -8.93
CA ALA A 356 22.37 10.79 -9.18
C ALA A 356 20.94 10.22 -9.26
N GLY A 357 19.91 11.07 -9.22
CA GLY A 357 18.49 10.66 -9.29
C GLY A 357 17.70 11.09 -8.06
N VAL A 358 17.11 10.13 -7.35
CA VAL A 358 16.29 10.38 -6.16
C VAL A 358 16.90 9.66 -4.97
N ALA A 359 17.20 10.39 -3.90
CA ALA A 359 17.55 9.82 -2.61
C ALA A 359 16.28 9.58 -1.78
N VAL A 360 16.23 8.48 -1.03
CA VAL A 360 15.12 8.15 -0.14
C VAL A 360 15.56 8.27 1.31
N LEU A 361 14.88 9.12 2.07
CA LEU A 361 14.99 9.20 3.53
C LEU A 361 13.83 8.44 4.16
N LYS A 362 14.08 7.51 5.10
CA LYS A 362 13.01 6.80 5.81
C LYS A 362 13.37 6.44 7.25
N LEU A 363 12.34 6.17 8.05
CA LEU A 363 12.47 5.61 9.39
C LEU A 363 11.82 4.22 9.44
N SER A 364 12.56 3.24 9.94
CA SER A 364 12.11 1.86 10.11
C SER A 364 12.41 1.36 11.52
N VAL A 365 11.65 0.37 12.00
CA VAL A 365 11.97 -0.37 13.23
C VAL A 365 12.31 -1.80 12.84
N LEU A 366 13.47 -2.29 13.26
CA LEU A 366 14.01 -3.58 12.84
C LEU A 366 14.12 -4.53 14.02
N LEU A 367 13.62 -5.75 13.86
CA LEU A 367 13.86 -6.91 14.73
C LEU A 367 14.62 -7.96 13.93
N ASN A 368 15.83 -8.31 14.40
CA ASN A 368 16.72 -9.28 13.75
C ASN A 368 16.96 -8.95 12.26
N GLY A 369 17.06 -7.66 11.94
CA GLY A 369 17.28 -7.15 10.58
C GLY A 369 16.03 -7.00 9.70
N LEU A 370 14.84 -7.39 10.17
CA LEU A 370 13.59 -7.28 9.43
C LEU A 370 12.68 -6.19 10.00
N GLU A 371 11.94 -5.48 9.15
CA GLU A 371 10.97 -4.46 9.61
C GLU A 371 9.88 -5.09 10.48
N PHE A 372 9.66 -4.52 11.66
CA PHE A 372 8.91 -5.14 12.75
C PHE A 372 7.71 -4.26 13.17
N PRO A 373 6.46 -4.80 13.19
CA PRO A 373 5.26 -4.03 13.52
C PRO A 373 5.03 -3.79 15.02
N GLY A 374 5.91 -4.25 15.92
CA GLY A 374 5.70 -4.25 17.38
C GLY A 374 5.84 -2.90 18.09
N PHE A 375 5.76 -1.79 17.36
CA PHE A 375 5.75 -0.44 17.93
C PHE A 375 4.70 0.43 17.27
N ARG A 376 4.11 1.33 18.06
CA ARG A 376 3.33 2.46 17.58
C ARG A 376 4.20 3.71 17.57
N VAL A 377 4.18 4.43 16.47
CA VAL A 377 4.80 5.75 16.35
C VAL A 377 3.76 6.84 16.67
N PHE A 378 4.22 7.90 17.33
CA PHE A 378 3.51 9.16 17.53
C PHE A 378 4.37 10.29 16.96
N GLN A 379 3.78 11.13 16.11
CA GLN A 379 4.53 12.16 15.40
C GLN A 379 3.80 13.50 15.35
N GLN A 380 4.58 14.57 15.31
CA GLN A 380 4.13 15.89 14.87
C GLN A 380 5.13 16.45 13.88
N GLN A 381 4.63 17.06 12.81
CA GLN A 381 5.44 17.66 11.77
C GLN A 381 5.07 19.13 11.56
N THR A 382 6.08 19.95 11.27
CA THR A 382 5.91 21.31 10.77
C THR A 382 7.01 21.58 9.76
N GLY A 383 6.60 21.79 8.50
CA GLY A 383 7.54 21.91 7.39
C GLY A 383 8.44 20.66 7.26
N SER A 384 9.74 20.88 7.15
CA SER A 384 10.76 19.84 7.04
C SER A 384 11.19 19.22 8.39
N ARG A 385 10.52 19.55 9.51
CA ARG A 385 10.82 19.03 10.85
C ARG A 385 9.76 18.05 11.33
N VAL A 386 10.19 16.90 11.85
CA VAL A 386 9.33 15.87 12.44
C VAL A 386 9.87 15.48 13.82
N LEU A 387 9.02 15.57 14.84
CA LEU A 387 9.29 14.98 16.16
C LEU A 387 8.60 13.61 16.21
N SER A 388 9.35 12.56 16.53
CA SER A 388 8.86 11.18 16.64
C SER A 388 9.06 10.66 18.05
N ALA A 389 8.06 9.95 18.58
CA ALA A 389 8.15 9.19 19.82
C ALA A 389 7.44 7.83 19.64
N PHE A 390 7.73 6.84 20.48
CA PHE A 390 7.27 5.46 20.27
C PHE A 390 6.74 4.79 21.53
N GLN A 391 5.76 3.91 21.31
CA GLN A 391 5.14 3.05 22.32
C GLN A 391 5.30 1.58 21.90
N PRO A 392 5.72 0.66 22.79
CA PRO A 392 5.77 -0.76 22.49
C PRO A 392 4.35 -1.34 22.28
N LEU A 393 4.22 -2.30 21.38
CA LEU A 393 2.99 -3.05 21.16
C LEU A 393 3.21 -4.54 21.40
N PHE A 394 2.20 -5.21 21.94
CA PHE A 394 2.16 -6.68 22.02
C PHE A 394 0.92 -7.24 21.30
N GLY A 395 0.94 -8.54 20.99
CA GLY A 395 -0.10 -9.16 20.18
C GLY A 395 0.01 -8.90 18.68
N THR A 396 1.12 -8.29 18.22
CA THR A 396 1.49 -8.23 16.80
C THR A 396 2.22 -9.51 16.38
N GLY A 397 2.39 -9.73 15.08
CA GLY A 397 3.28 -10.77 14.56
C GLY A 397 4.72 -10.30 14.33
N TYR A 398 5.54 -11.19 13.77
CA TYR A 398 6.90 -10.85 13.32
C TYR A 398 6.85 -10.03 12.03
N TYR A 399 5.93 -10.38 11.13
CA TYR A 399 5.81 -9.79 9.80
C TYR A 399 4.48 -9.02 9.61
N HIS A 400 3.35 -9.60 10.00
CA HIS A 400 2.03 -8.98 9.90
C HIS A 400 1.52 -8.56 11.29
N PRO A 401 0.79 -7.45 11.42
CA PRO A 401 0.23 -7.06 12.72
C PRO A 401 -0.81 -8.04 13.29
N THR A 402 -1.35 -8.95 12.48
CA THR A 402 -2.48 -9.83 12.87
C THR A 402 -2.49 -11.25 12.30
N LEU A 403 -1.87 -11.50 11.13
CA LEU A 403 -2.01 -12.82 10.48
C LEU A 403 -1.09 -13.85 11.14
N ASP A 404 0.05 -13.41 11.68
CA ASP A 404 1.04 -14.19 12.42
C ASP A 404 1.17 -13.68 13.87
N ALA A 405 0.07 -13.23 14.47
CA ALA A 405 0.05 -12.61 15.80
C ALA A 405 0.64 -13.51 16.90
N ILE A 406 1.51 -12.94 17.73
CA ILE A 406 2.15 -13.60 18.88
C ILE A 406 1.33 -13.25 20.14
N SER A 407 0.46 -14.17 20.56
CA SER A 407 -0.56 -13.87 21.57
C SER A 407 -0.02 -13.64 22.98
N ASP A 408 1.11 -14.26 23.34
CA ASP A 408 1.74 -14.09 24.66
C ASP A 408 2.68 -12.87 24.71
N GLY A 409 2.96 -12.23 23.57
CA GLY A 409 3.85 -11.07 23.47
C GLY A 409 5.33 -11.39 23.61
N ILE A 410 5.74 -12.67 23.63
CA ILE A 410 7.14 -13.07 23.81
C ILE A 410 7.82 -13.18 22.45
N ILE A 411 8.83 -12.34 22.20
CA ILE A 411 9.59 -12.33 20.94
C ILE A 411 11.02 -12.82 21.15
N ASP A 412 11.56 -13.52 20.15
CA ASP A 412 12.99 -13.84 20.08
C ASP A 412 13.76 -12.65 19.49
N CYS A 413 14.74 -12.14 20.25
CA CYS A 413 15.48 -10.93 19.92
C CYS A 413 16.98 -11.15 20.07
N GLU A 414 17.70 -11.02 18.97
CA GLU A 414 19.16 -10.84 18.91
C GLU A 414 19.50 -9.37 18.67
N ASP A 415 18.63 -8.67 17.93
CA ASP A 415 18.83 -7.28 17.54
C ASP A 415 17.49 -6.54 17.43
N LEU A 416 17.36 -5.39 18.09
CA LEU A 416 16.22 -4.50 18.02
C LEU A 416 16.71 -3.06 17.90
N ARG A 417 16.33 -2.38 16.82
CA ARG A 417 16.78 -1.00 16.56
C ARG A 417 15.78 -0.16 15.79
N PHE A 418 15.88 1.15 15.95
CA PHE A 418 15.20 2.16 15.14
C PHE A 418 16.23 2.73 14.17
N ARG A 419 15.90 2.79 12.88
CA ARG A 419 16.87 3.13 11.84
C ARG A 419 16.36 4.28 10.98
N TYR A 420 17.08 5.39 11.01
CA TYR A 420 16.97 6.44 10.01
C TYR A 420 17.89 6.09 8.84
N THR A 421 17.34 5.93 7.65
CA THR A 421 18.08 5.50 6.46
C THR A 421 18.04 6.56 5.39
N LEU A 422 19.19 6.82 4.75
CA LEU A 422 19.30 7.60 3.53
C LEU A 422 19.86 6.70 2.42
N LEU A 423 18.99 6.30 1.48
CA LEU A 423 19.33 5.44 0.35
C LEU A 423 19.66 6.28 -0.88
N SER A 424 20.90 6.22 -1.33
CA SER A 424 21.36 6.68 -2.64
C SER A 424 22.83 6.33 -2.85
N ARG A 425 23.36 6.67 -4.04
CA ARG A 425 24.82 6.72 -4.25
C ARG A 425 25.38 8.02 -3.67
N ASP A 426 26.65 8.01 -3.27
CA ASP A 426 27.39 9.19 -2.82
C ASP A 426 26.77 9.90 -1.59
N VAL A 427 26.27 9.10 -0.66
CA VAL A 427 25.72 9.55 0.62
C VAL A 427 26.71 9.33 1.76
N ARG A 428 26.64 10.16 2.78
CA ARG A 428 27.51 10.06 3.97
C ARG A 428 26.73 10.19 5.25
N THR A 429 27.30 9.66 6.33
CA THR A 429 26.78 9.84 7.69
C THR A 429 27.88 10.28 8.63
N ASP A 430 27.56 11.23 9.51
CA ASP A 430 28.52 11.79 10.46
C ASP A 430 27.90 11.89 11.87
N SER A 431 28.74 11.73 12.89
CA SER A 431 28.42 12.15 14.27
C SER A 431 28.80 13.62 14.45
N LEU A 432 27.84 14.42 14.91
CA LEU A 432 28.06 15.84 15.20
C LEU A 432 28.55 16.02 16.65
N SER A 433 29.25 17.11 16.93
CA SER A 433 29.92 17.34 18.21
C SER A 433 28.97 17.53 19.41
N ASP A 434 27.68 17.71 19.16
CA ASP A 434 26.64 17.92 20.18
C ASP A 434 25.72 16.70 20.37
N GLY A 435 26.15 15.51 19.92
CA GLY A 435 25.41 14.26 20.06
C GLY A 435 24.31 14.05 19.01
N ARG A 436 24.17 14.98 18.05
CA ARG A 436 23.34 14.79 16.86
C ARG A 436 24.05 13.98 15.79
N PHE A 437 23.30 13.54 14.78
CA PHE A 437 23.83 12.81 13.65
C PHE A 437 23.34 13.42 12.34
N SER A 438 24.12 13.29 11.28
CA SER A 438 23.70 13.70 9.94
C SER A 438 23.67 12.52 8.98
N LEU A 439 22.72 12.57 8.05
CA LEU A 439 22.70 11.79 6.82
C LEU A 439 22.71 12.79 5.67
N SER A 440 23.75 12.82 4.84
CA SER A 440 23.95 13.89 3.86
C SER A 440 24.09 13.38 2.43
N THR A 441 23.60 14.21 1.49
CA THR A 441 23.85 14.11 0.04
C THR A 441 24.58 15.37 -0.45
N GLU A 442 24.89 15.43 -1.74
CA GLU A 442 25.14 16.71 -2.39
C GLU A 442 23.88 17.58 -2.31
N GLY A 443 23.97 18.71 -1.61
CA GLY A 443 22.90 19.72 -1.49
C GLY A 443 22.04 19.67 -0.23
N PHE A 444 21.96 18.53 0.47
CA PHE A 444 21.09 18.36 1.64
C PHE A 444 21.75 17.56 2.76
N HIS A 445 21.28 17.80 3.99
CA HIS A 445 21.50 16.88 5.08
C HIS A 445 20.25 16.77 5.95
N ALA A 446 19.96 15.54 6.37
CA ALA A 446 18.97 15.21 7.37
C ALA A 446 19.65 15.14 8.74
N VAL A 447 19.27 16.01 9.67
CA VAL A 447 19.80 16.02 11.04
C VAL A 447 18.88 15.25 11.96
N ILE A 448 19.43 14.25 12.63
CA ILE A 448 18.79 13.47 13.67
C ILE A 448 19.23 14.04 15.02
N THR A 449 18.27 14.44 15.84
CA THR A 449 18.46 14.99 17.19
C THR A 449 17.83 14.05 18.22
N PRO A 450 18.60 13.11 18.79
CA PRO A 450 18.09 12.20 19.80
C PRO A 450 17.81 12.89 21.13
N ALA A 451 16.75 12.45 21.82
CA ALA A 451 16.59 12.69 23.25
C ALA A 451 17.30 11.59 24.06
N VAL A 452 17.55 11.83 25.35
CA VAL A 452 18.05 10.81 26.28
C VAL A 452 17.02 9.70 26.43
N SER A 453 17.26 8.55 25.79
CA SER A 453 16.26 7.51 25.57
C SER A 453 16.61 6.20 26.28
N ALA A 454 15.59 5.43 26.67
CA ALA A 454 15.74 4.13 27.29
C ALA A 454 14.61 3.15 26.91
N PHE A 455 14.92 1.86 26.89
CA PHE A 455 13.97 0.76 26.71
C PHE A 455 14.20 -0.28 27.82
N ASN A 456 13.14 -0.62 28.57
CA ASN A 456 13.23 -1.44 29.78
C ASN A 456 14.32 -0.95 30.76
N GLY A 457 14.45 0.38 30.89
CA GLY A 457 15.46 1.03 31.73
C GLY A 457 16.89 1.01 31.17
N ILE A 458 17.14 0.38 30.03
CA ILE A 458 18.47 0.32 29.39
C ILE A 458 18.61 1.51 28.43
N PRO A 459 19.68 2.32 28.54
CA PRO A 459 19.92 3.42 27.61
C PRO A 459 20.04 2.97 26.15
N VAL A 460 19.44 3.73 25.23
CA VAL A 460 19.53 3.49 23.79
C VAL A 460 20.86 4.01 23.27
N ASN A 461 21.60 3.17 22.54
CA ASN A 461 22.87 3.55 21.93
C ASN A 461 22.68 4.02 20.49
N TRP A 462 23.27 5.14 20.12
CA TRP A 462 23.14 5.72 18.77
C TRP A 462 24.42 5.58 17.98
N LYS A 463 24.32 5.11 16.72
CA LYS A 463 25.51 4.88 15.89
C LYS A 463 25.24 5.16 14.41
N PRO A 464 26.13 5.91 13.71
CA PRO A 464 26.12 5.97 12.25
C PRO A 464 26.66 4.65 11.67
N VAL A 465 26.03 4.15 10.61
CA VAL A 465 26.38 2.89 9.97
C VAL A 465 26.29 3.01 8.45
N GLU A 466 27.24 2.41 7.75
CA GLU A 466 27.09 2.13 6.31
C GLU A 466 26.22 0.90 6.13
N ILE A 467 25.39 0.92 5.08
CA ILE A 467 24.51 -0.19 4.73
C ILE A 467 24.56 -0.42 3.22
N ASP A 468 24.00 -1.54 2.77
CA ASP A 468 23.82 -1.75 1.35
C ASP A 468 22.92 -0.67 0.75
N GLY A 469 23.38 -0.03 -0.32
CA GLY A 469 22.65 1.03 -1.02
C GLY A 469 22.56 2.38 -0.30
N GLY A 470 23.28 2.62 0.81
CA GLY A 470 23.31 3.94 1.44
C GLY A 470 23.95 4.00 2.83
N VAL A 471 23.47 4.94 3.65
CA VAL A 471 23.91 5.14 5.04
C VAL A 471 22.72 5.21 5.98
N ALA A 472 22.96 4.96 7.27
CA ALA A 472 21.94 5.03 8.29
C ALA A 472 22.48 5.51 9.64
N VAL A 473 21.55 5.90 10.52
CA VAL A 473 21.78 6.11 11.95
C VAL A 473 20.85 5.18 12.72
N ASP A 474 21.45 4.32 13.54
CA ASP A 474 20.76 3.32 14.34
C ASP A 474 20.61 3.79 15.79
N ALA A 475 19.40 3.79 16.30
CA ALA A 475 19.09 3.77 17.72
C ALA A 475 18.93 2.32 18.18
N ILE A 476 20.03 1.75 18.69
CA ILE A 476 20.14 0.35 19.10
C ILE A 476 19.53 0.21 20.49
N VAL A 477 18.38 -0.46 20.55
CA VAL A 477 17.67 -0.80 21.79
C VAL A 477 18.23 -2.07 22.40
N TYR A 478 18.56 -3.06 21.57
CA TYR A 478 19.21 -4.28 21.98
C TYR A 478 20.05 -4.84 20.83
N CYS A 479 21.24 -5.34 21.12
CA CYS A 479 22.06 -6.10 20.19
C CYS A 479 22.98 -7.03 21.00
N GLY A 480 22.89 -8.34 20.79
CA GLY A 480 23.69 -9.31 21.54
C GLY A 480 23.23 -10.76 21.37
N SER A 481 23.50 -11.59 22.38
CA SER A 481 23.07 -12.98 22.41
C SER A 481 21.55 -13.11 22.35
N ARG A 482 21.02 -14.05 21.58
CA ARG A 482 19.57 -14.29 21.50
C ARG A 482 18.93 -14.37 22.89
N LYS A 483 17.88 -13.57 23.11
CA LYS A 483 17.06 -13.62 24.32
C LYS A 483 15.59 -13.42 23.99
N GLN A 484 14.72 -13.81 24.91
CA GLN A 484 13.31 -13.52 24.85
C GLN A 484 13.02 -12.15 25.48
N ILE A 485 12.17 -11.36 24.84
CA ILE A 485 11.64 -10.10 25.37
C ILE A 485 10.13 -10.25 25.48
N ASN A 486 9.58 -10.03 26.67
CA ASN A 486 8.14 -9.91 26.87
C ASN A 486 7.72 -8.48 26.49
N MET A 487 7.10 -8.34 25.31
CA MET A 487 6.62 -7.06 24.83
C MET A 487 5.45 -6.53 25.65
N ALA A 488 4.64 -7.39 26.28
CA ALA A 488 3.51 -6.96 27.10
C ALA A 488 3.94 -6.23 28.38
N GLU A 489 5.17 -6.47 28.85
CA GLU A 489 5.79 -5.81 30.00
C GLU A 489 6.78 -4.72 29.60
N ALA A 490 6.95 -4.48 28.29
CA ALA A 490 7.96 -3.54 27.80
C ALA A 490 7.59 -2.10 28.16
N THR A 491 8.62 -1.35 28.55
CA THR A 491 8.55 0.09 28.79
C THR A 491 9.53 0.82 27.90
N MET A 492 9.14 2.01 27.42
CA MET A 492 9.96 2.79 26.49
C MET A 492 9.84 4.28 26.75
N ARG A 493 10.98 4.97 26.65
CA ARG A 493 11.09 6.42 26.58
C ARG A 493 12.05 6.74 25.45
N ILE A 494 11.53 7.00 24.26
CA ILE A 494 12.32 7.42 23.11
C ILE A 494 11.62 8.60 22.43
N ALA A 495 12.39 9.62 22.11
CA ALA A 495 11.96 10.69 21.23
C ALA A 495 13.13 11.16 20.38
N THR A 496 12.84 11.59 19.16
CA THR A 496 13.86 12.00 18.20
C THR A 496 13.29 13.04 17.26
N GLY A 497 14.02 14.14 17.12
CA GLY A 497 13.78 15.16 16.10
C GLY A 497 14.50 14.80 14.82
N LEU A 498 13.82 14.92 13.68
CA LEU A 498 14.39 14.85 12.35
C LEU A 498 14.13 16.17 11.64
N GLU A 499 15.16 16.80 11.09
CA GLU A 499 15.04 17.97 10.23
C GLU A 499 15.73 17.73 8.90
N LEU A 500 15.02 18.01 7.80
CA LEU A 500 15.65 18.07 6.49
C LEU A 500 16.00 19.52 6.15
N VAL A 501 17.29 19.80 5.93
CA VAL A 501 17.81 21.12 5.60
C VAL A 501 18.73 21.09 4.37
N SER A 502 18.84 22.24 3.71
CA SER A 502 19.89 22.50 2.72
C SER A 502 21.27 22.50 3.38
N ASN A 503 22.31 22.09 2.65
CA ASN A 503 23.69 22.11 3.17
C ASN A 503 24.22 23.50 3.54
N GLN A 504 23.57 24.56 3.07
CA GLN A 504 23.93 25.94 3.40
C GLN A 504 23.27 26.44 4.70
N ASP A 505 22.20 25.78 5.13
CA ASP A 505 21.41 26.18 6.27
C ASP A 505 21.86 25.43 7.53
N LYS A 506 21.58 26.00 8.69
CA LYS A 506 21.82 25.36 9.98
C LYS A 506 20.53 24.74 10.48
N ALA A 507 20.58 23.45 10.80
CA ALA A 507 19.51 22.79 11.53
C ALA A 507 19.28 23.43 12.91
N LEU A 508 18.05 23.31 13.42
CA LEU A 508 17.63 23.79 14.72
C LEU A 508 18.61 23.31 15.81
N PRO A 509 19.28 24.20 16.53
CA PRO A 509 20.29 23.83 17.53
C PRO A 509 19.68 23.44 18.88
N VAL A 510 18.34 23.38 18.98
CA VAL A 510 17.62 23.08 20.22
C VAL A 510 17.56 21.55 20.40
N PRO A 511 17.93 21.02 21.58
CA PRO A 511 17.81 19.58 21.86
C PRO A 511 16.33 19.17 21.99
N VAL A 512 16.06 17.87 21.84
CA VAL A 512 14.74 17.32 22.17
C VAL A 512 14.67 17.08 23.68
N SER A 513 13.67 17.65 24.34
CA SER A 513 13.37 17.37 25.76
C SER A 513 12.37 16.22 25.89
N MET A 514 12.42 15.50 27.00
CA MET A 514 11.42 14.49 27.36
C MET A 514 11.16 14.54 28.87
N GLU A 515 9.93 14.90 29.24
CA GLU A 515 9.51 15.01 30.63
C GLU A 515 8.36 14.03 30.93
N PRO A 516 8.38 13.33 32.08
CA PRO A 516 7.23 12.54 32.51
C PRO A 516 6.01 13.43 32.75
N VAL A 517 4.84 12.97 32.31
CA VAL A 517 3.55 13.60 32.59
C VAL A 517 2.58 12.59 33.20
N SER A 518 1.41 13.05 33.65
CA SER A 518 0.42 12.19 34.33
C SER A 518 0.00 10.97 33.49
N GLY A 519 -0.13 9.81 34.14
CA GLY A 519 -0.71 8.61 33.52
C GLY A 519 0.27 7.72 32.76
N ASN A 520 1.51 7.57 33.24
CA ASN A 520 2.57 6.75 32.61
C ASN A 520 2.86 7.18 31.17
N LYS A 521 3.00 8.49 30.96
CA LYS A 521 3.31 9.08 29.67
C LYS A 521 4.53 9.98 29.77
N ILE A 522 5.11 10.27 28.61
CA ILE A 522 6.09 11.34 28.44
C ILE A 522 5.54 12.39 27.49
N LEU A 523 5.90 13.64 27.74
CA LEU A 523 5.81 14.74 26.79
C LEU A 523 7.20 14.95 26.20
N ALA A 524 7.34 14.73 24.90
CA ALA A 524 8.53 15.10 24.15
C ALA A 524 8.30 16.45 23.48
N GLU A 525 9.29 17.35 23.54
CA GLU A 525 9.22 18.66 22.89
C GLU A 525 10.48 18.97 22.10
N TRP A 526 10.31 19.67 20.98
CA TRP A 526 11.40 20.09 20.12
C TRP A 526 11.03 21.34 19.31
N GLY A 527 11.57 22.49 19.72
CA GLY A 527 11.19 23.78 19.13
C GLY A 527 9.70 24.07 19.35
N SER A 528 8.92 24.07 18.28
CA SER A 528 7.46 24.27 18.33
C SER A 528 6.66 22.96 18.29
N LEU A 529 7.34 21.82 18.24
CA LEU A 529 6.71 20.50 18.16
C LEU A 529 6.60 19.88 19.55
N SER A 530 5.50 19.19 19.82
CA SER A 530 5.26 18.41 21.02
C SER A 530 4.46 17.14 20.74
N VAL A 531 4.83 16.05 21.42
CA VAL A 531 4.16 14.75 21.30
C VAL A 531 4.04 14.13 22.69
N GLU A 532 2.81 13.77 23.07
CA GLU A 532 2.55 12.99 24.29
C GLU A 532 2.38 11.51 23.93
N VAL A 533 3.14 10.63 24.59
CA VAL A 533 3.12 9.18 24.30
C VAL A 533 3.13 8.35 25.59
N PRO A 534 2.34 7.25 25.67
CA PRO A 534 2.45 6.29 26.76
C PRO A 534 3.81 5.59 26.80
N THR A 535 4.35 5.36 27.99
CA THR A 535 5.63 4.66 28.17
C THR A 535 5.47 3.15 28.26
N GLU A 536 4.26 2.67 28.59
CA GLU A 536 3.95 1.25 28.75
C GLU A 536 3.40 0.64 27.47
N SER A 537 3.60 -0.66 27.31
CA SER A 537 3.08 -1.40 26.17
C SER A 537 1.54 -1.45 26.14
N GLU A 538 0.98 -1.49 24.93
CA GLU A 538 -0.44 -1.71 24.71
C GLU A 538 -0.67 -2.90 23.76
N ARG A 539 -1.78 -3.62 23.96
CA ARG A 539 -2.20 -4.66 23.04
C ARG A 539 -2.56 -4.02 21.70
N PHE A 540 -2.01 -4.55 20.61
CA PHE A 540 -2.36 -4.08 19.28
C PHE A 540 -3.86 -4.31 18.99
N THR A 541 -4.51 -3.24 18.53
CA THR A 541 -5.84 -3.27 17.92
C THR A 541 -5.81 -2.38 16.69
N TRP A 542 -6.52 -2.78 15.62
CA TRP A 542 -6.71 -1.95 14.43
C TRP A 542 -7.47 -0.65 14.73
#